data_AF-A0A6G4MZN8-F1
#
_entry.id   AF-A0A6G4MZN8-F1
#
_cell.length_a   1.000
_cell.length_b   1.000
_cell.length_c   1.000
_cell.angle_alpha   90.00
_cell.angle_beta   90.00
_cell.angle_gamma   90.00
#
_symmetry.space_group_name_H-M   'P 1'
#
loop_
_entity.id
_entity.type
_entity.pdbx_description
1 polymer ?
#
loop_
_entity_poly.entity_id
_entity_poly.type
_entity_poly.pdbx_seq_one_letter_code
_entity_poly.pdbx_strand_id
1 'polypeptide(L)'
;MNKIIGVDESKNNILVTLEDGRCALVDKERKGFVVEILLDSFYKWMPFPNEPTAEDQAEVIEILTNPKGFGFGPLAEEYLTDETLKHEFDAMKKDAGYAY
;
A
#
# COMPACT_ATOMS: atom_id res chain seq x y z
N MET A 1 4.60 -2.75 -8.64
CA MET A 1 4.77 -2.03 -7.36
C MET A 1 5.70 -0.87 -7.61
N ASN A 2 5.39 0.32 -7.09
CA ASN A 2 6.22 1.51 -7.33
C ASN A 2 7.35 1.63 -6.28
N LYS A 3 7.03 1.69 -4.98
CA LYS A 3 8.04 1.88 -3.92
C LYS A 3 7.62 1.21 -2.60
N ILE A 4 8.59 0.69 -1.85
CA ILE A 4 8.39 0.34 -0.43
C ILE A 4 8.55 1.60 0.42
N ILE A 5 7.56 1.89 1.26
CA ILE A 5 7.52 3.05 2.14
C ILE A 5 8.18 2.74 3.47
N GLY A 6 7.91 1.58 4.04
CA GLY A 6 8.51 1.17 5.30
C GLY A 6 8.03 -0.18 5.78
N VAL A 7 8.71 -0.68 6.79
CA VAL A 7 8.44 -1.96 7.43
C VAL A 7 7.99 -1.69 8.86
N ASP A 8 6.97 -2.41 9.32
CA ASP A 8 6.45 -2.27 10.67
C ASP A 8 7.43 -2.75 11.74
N GLU A 9 7.12 -2.48 13.02
CA GLU A 9 7.98 -2.89 14.14
C GLU A 9 8.23 -4.40 14.20
N SER A 10 7.22 -5.20 13.85
CA SER A 10 7.30 -6.66 13.86
C SER A 10 8.08 -7.25 12.68
N LYS A 11 8.37 -6.44 11.66
CA LYS A 11 8.93 -6.83 10.36
C LYS A 11 8.09 -7.83 9.57
N ASN A 12 6.81 -7.93 9.91
CA ASN A 12 5.84 -8.79 9.22
C ASN A 12 4.98 -8.00 8.23
N ASN A 13 4.79 -6.70 8.45
CA ASN A 13 3.96 -5.87 7.60
C ASN A 13 4.80 -4.84 6.84
N ILE A 14 4.60 -4.77 5.52
CA ILE A 14 5.34 -3.88 4.64
C ILE A 14 4.36 -2.96 3.94
N LEU A 15 4.53 -1.65 4.12
CA LEU A 15 3.73 -0.63 3.45
C LEU A 15 4.37 -0.26 2.11
N VAL A 16 3.59 -0.32 1.03
CA VAL A 16 4.08 -0.04 -0.32
C VAL A 16 3.12 0.84 -1.11
N THR A 17 3.64 1.54 -2.11
CA THR A 17 2.84 2.20 -3.16
C THR A 17 2.74 1.32 -4.39
N LEU A 18 1.58 1.37 -5.05
CA LEU A 18 1.27 0.63 -6.26
C LEU A 18 1.38 1.55 -7.48
N GLU A 19 1.49 0.97 -8.67
CA GLU A 19 1.66 1.72 -9.92
C GLU A 19 0.38 2.40 -10.40
N ASP A 20 -0.77 1.99 -9.89
CA ASP A 20 -2.08 2.58 -10.19
C ASP A 20 -2.44 3.76 -9.27
N GLY A 21 -1.48 4.21 -8.45
CA GLY A 21 -1.62 5.31 -7.51
C GLY A 21 -2.35 4.96 -6.22
N ARG A 22 -2.52 3.67 -5.91
CA ARG A 22 -2.96 3.20 -4.60
C ARG A 22 -1.77 2.79 -3.73
N CYS A 23 -2.05 2.33 -2.52
CA CYS A 23 -1.07 1.73 -1.63
C CYS A 23 -1.56 0.37 -1.11
N ALA A 24 -0.64 -0.43 -0.59
CA ALA A 24 -0.97 -1.72 0.00
C ALA A 24 -0.16 -1.96 1.27
N LEU A 25 -0.81 -2.63 2.23
CA LEU A 25 -0.17 -3.22 3.39
C LEU A 25 -0.02 -4.72 3.13
N VAL A 26 1.22 -5.17 2.97
CA VAL A 26 1.58 -6.56 2.69
C VAL A 26 1.89 -7.27 3.99
N ASP A 27 1.18 -8.36 4.28
CA ASP A 27 1.40 -9.24 5.43
C ASP A 27 2.21 -10.46 4.98
N LYS A 28 3.47 -10.53 5.42
CA LYS A 28 4.42 -11.60 5.09
C LYS A 28 4.02 -12.95 5.68
N GLU A 29 3.43 -12.96 6.87
CA GLU A 29 3.05 -14.19 7.57
C GLU A 29 1.85 -14.84 6.87
N ARG A 30 0.83 -14.03 6.56
CA ARG A 30 -0.38 -14.49 5.86
C ARG A 30 -0.20 -14.62 4.36
N LYS A 31 0.89 -14.07 3.81
CA LYS A 31 1.19 -14.01 2.36
C LYS A 31 0.04 -13.37 1.60
N GLY A 32 -0.47 -12.26 2.14
CA GLY A 32 -1.60 -11.52 1.58
C GLY A 32 -1.43 -10.03 1.75
N PHE A 33 -2.40 -9.25 1.28
CA PHE A 33 -2.34 -7.79 1.41
C PHE A 33 -3.71 -7.14 1.43
N VAL A 34 -3.78 -5.93 1.95
CA VAL A 34 -4.95 -5.05 1.82
C VAL A 34 -4.56 -3.79 1.05
N VAL A 35 -5.41 -3.36 0.13
CA VAL A 35 -5.20 -2.16 -0.69
C VAL A 35 -6.01 -1.00 -0.12
N GLU A 36 -5.40 0.17 -0.02
CA GLU A 36 -6.03 1.44 0.33
C GLU A 36 -5.63 2.52 -0.68
N ILE A 37 -6.31 3.67 -0.65
CA ILE A 37 -5.95 4.80 -1.53
C ILE A 37 -4.84 5.66 -0.89
N LEU A 38 -4.90 5.85 0.43
CA LEU A 38 -4.04 6.77 1.16
C LEU A 38 -3.15 6.04 2.18
N LEU A 39 -1.86 6.37 2.18
CA LEU A 39 -0.91 5.85 3.18
C LEU A 39 -1.33 6.16 4.62
N ASP A 40 -1.88 7.36 4.86
CA ASP A 40 -2.38 7.78 6.18
C ASP A 40 -3.44 6.84 6.77
N SER A 41 -4.17 6.10 5.93
CA SER A 41 -5.11 5.09 6.41
C SER A 41 -4.40 4.02 7.25
N PHE A 42 -3.20 3.60 6.84
CA PHE A 42 -2.42 2.59 7.54
C PHE A 42 -1.67 3.13 8.76
N TYR A 43 -1.17 4.37 8.69
CA TYR A 43 -0.50 5.00 9.83
C TYR A 43 -1.41 5.18 11.05
N LYS A 44 -2.75 5.16 10.88
CA LYS A 44 -3.71 5.12 12.00
C LYS A 44 -3.65 3.83 12.81
N TRP A 45 -3.20 2.73 12.20
CA TRP A 45 -3.18 1.41 12.85
C TRP A 45 -1.82 1.08 13.43
N MET A 46 -0.74 1.42 12.73
CA MET A 46 0.62 1.12 13.18
C MET A 46 1.70 1.99 12.53
N PRO A 47 2.87 2.16 13.17
CA PRO A 47 4.03 2.82 12.59
C PRO A 47 4.83 1.87 11.68
N PHE A 48 5.62 2.45 10.77
CA PHE A 48 6.55 1.74 9.88
C PHE A 48 7.98 2.28 10.07
N PRO A 49 8.63 2.01 11.21
CA PRO A 49 9.91 2.64 11.57
C PRO A 49 11.13 1.98 10.92
N ASN A 50 10.98 0.80 10.34
CA ASN A 50 12.10 0.02 9.81
C ASN A 50 12.32 0.30 8.32
N GLU A 51 13.59 0.40 7.93
CA GLU A 51 14.01 0.48 6.54
C GLU A 51 13.85 -0.89 5.84
N PRO A 52 13.39 -0.91 4.58
CA PRO A 52 13.23 -2.16 3.84
C PRO A 52 14.56 -2.74 3.39
N THR A 53 14.62 -4.07 3.32
CA THR A 53 15.75 -4.82 2.76
C THR A 53 15.47 -5.28 1.33
N ALA A 54 16.51 -5.76 0.64
CA ALA A 54 16.33 -6.40 -0.67
C ALA A 54 15.48 -7.69 -0.60
N GLU A 55 15.54 -8.39 0.53
CA GLU A 55 14.71 -9.58 0.79
C GLU A 55 13.24 -9.19 0.94
N ASP A 56 12.94 -8.12 1.68
CA ASP A 56 11.59 -7.57 1.79
C ASP A 56 11.03 -7.19 0.42
N GLN A 57 11.86 -6.60 -0.46
CA GLN A 57 11.46 -6.28 -1.82
C GLN A 57 11.09 -7.52 -2.65
N ALA A 58 11.92 -8.57 -2.61
CA ALA A 58 11.63 -9.80 -3.32
C ALA A 58 10.33 -10.46 -2.81
N GLU A 59 10.14 -10.50 -1.50
CA GLU A 59 8.98 -11.12 -0.87
C GLU A 59 7.68 -10.35 -1.14
N VAL A 60 7.73 -9.00 -1.13
CA VAL A 60 6.58 -8.18 -1.52
C VAL A 60 6.18 -8.45 -2.97
N ILE A 61 7.15 -8.50 -3.89
CA ILE A 61 6.87 -8.77 -5.31
C ILE A 61 6.22 -10.14 -5.46
N GLU A 62 6.71 -11.16 -4.75
CA GLU A 62 6.12 -12.50 -4.73
C GLU A 62 4.66 -12.45 -4.25
N ILE A 63 4.39 -11.83 -3.10
CA ILE A 63 3.05 -11.77 -2.49
C ILE A 63 2.07 -10.97 -3.37
N LEU A 64 2.50 -9.86 -3.96
CA LEU A 64 1.65 -9.07 -4.85
C LEU A 64 1.30 -9.81 -6.15
N THR A 65 2.21 -10.67 -6.63
CA THR A 65 2.02 -11.44 -7.87
C THR A 65 1.21 -12.72 -7.63
N ASN A 66 1.36 -13.34 -6.46
CA ASN A 66 0.70 -14.60 -6.10
C ASN A 66 0.20 -14.59 -4.65
N PRO A 67 -0.83 -13.78 -4.32
CA PRO A 67 -1.32 -13.66 -2.96
C PRO A 67 -2.11 -14.90 -2.53
N LYS A 68 -1.97 -15.30 -1.27
CA LYS A 68 -2.90 -16.26 -0.63
C LYS A 68 -4.25 -15.63 -0.29
N GLY A 69 -4.33 -14.31 -0.22
CA GLY A 69 -5.55 -13.55 -0.03
C GLY A 69 -5.30 -12.07 -0.18
N PHE A 70 -6.32 -11.34 -0.63
CA PHE A 70 -6.26 -9.88 -0.69
C PHE A 70 -7.63 -9.28 -0.37
N GLY A 71 -7.61 -8.01 0.01
CA GLY A 71 -8.82 -7.22 0.26
C GLY A 71 -8.64 -5.77 -0.15
N PHE A 72 -9.75 -5.06 -0.22
CA PHE A 72 -9.80 -3.64 -0.51
C PHE A 72 -10.39 -2.89 0.69
N GLY A 73 -9.73 -1.79 1.03
CA GLY A 73 -10.30 -0.76 1.86
C GLY A 73 -11.45 -0.04 1.15
N PRO A 74 -12.20 0.80 1.89
CA PRO A 74 -13.29 1.57 1.31
C PRO A 74 -12.83 2.36 0.08
N LEU A 75 -13.63 2.35 -0.98
CA LEU A 75 -13.41 3.10 -2.23
C LEU A 75 -12.15 2.72 -3.02
N ALA A 76 -11.30 1.81 -2.54
CA ALA A 76 -10.05 1.45 -3.22
C ALA A 76 -10.27 0.74 -4.57
N GLU A 77 -11.42 0.09 -4.75
CA GLU A 77 -11.87 -0.44 -6.04
C GLU A 77 -12.44 0.69 -6.91
N GLU A 78 -13.35 1.50 -6.37
CA GLU A 78 -14.00 2.61 -7.06
C GLU A 78 -13.00 3.64 -7.58
N TYR A 79 -11.89 3.85 -6.87
CA TYR A 79 -10.80 4.73 -7.28
C TYR A 79 -10.18 4.38 -8.66
N LEU A 80 -10.29 3.13 -9.12
CA LEU A 80 -9.82 2.76 -10.46
C LEU A 80 -10.85 2.99 -11.55
N THR A 81 -12.13 3.16 -11.21
CA THR A 81 -13.23 3.18 -12.17
C THR A 81 -14.02 4.49 -12.19
N ASP A 82 -14.02 5.23 -11.09
CA ASP A 82 -14.68 6.54 -10.96
C ASP A 82 -13.63 7.65 -11.12
N GLU A 83 -13.70 8.36 -12.25
CA GLU A 83 -12.78 9.45 -12.59
C GLU A 83 -12.90 10.65 -11.64
N THR A 84 -14.10 10.93 -11.12
CA THR A 84 -14.33 12.06 -10.22
C THR A 84 -13.69 11.78 -8.88
N LEU A 85 -13.97 10.60 -8.32
CA LEU A 85 -13.38 10.14 -7.07
C LEU A 85 -11.85 10.07 -7.18
N LYS A 86 -11.33 9.52 -8.28
CA LYS A 86 -9.89 9.48 -8.54
C LYS A 86 -9.28 10.88 -8.53
N HIS A 87 -9.89 11.82 -9.23
CA HIS A 87 -9.41 13.21 -9.30
C HIS A 87 -9.35 13.86 -7.91
N GLU A 88 -10.37 13.67 -7.08
CA GLU A 88 -10.41 14.21 -5.71
C GLU A 88 -9.28 13.64 -4.84
N PHE A 89 -9.08 12.32 -4.86
CA PHE A 89 -8.00 11.70 -4.08
C PHE A 89 -6.61 12.09 -4.59
N ASP A 90 -6.42 12.20 -5.91
CA ASP A 90 -5.14 12.60 -6.49
C ASP A 90 -4.81 14.07 -6.15
N ALA A 91 -5.81 14.94 -6.10
CA ALA A 91 -5.64 16.30 -5.60
C ALA A 91 -5.23 16.31 -4.12
N MET A 92 -5.89 15.52 -3.26
CA MET A 92 -5.53 15.40 -1.85
C MET A 92 -4.09 14.88 -1.65
N LYS A 93 -3.68 13.86 -2.41
CA LYS A 93 -2.31 13.33 -2.37
C LYS A 93 -1.29 14.39 -2.75
N LYS A 94 -1.55 15.13 -3.83
CA LYS A 94 -0.67 16.20 -4.30
C LYS A 94 -0.52 17.30 -3.25
N ASP A 95 -1.62 17.71 -2.62
CA ASP A 95 -1.61 18.74 -1.56
C ASP A 95 -0.85 18.25 -0.31
N ALA A 96 -0.91 16.96 0.00
CA ALA A 96 -0.14 16.33 1.06
C ALA A 96 1.34 16.06 0.70
N GLY A 97 1.75 16.32 -0.55
CA GLY A 97 3.12 16.08 -1.02
C GLY A 97 3.43 14.62 -1.38
N TYR A 98 2.41 13.79 -1.57
CA TYR A 98 2.57 12.42 -2.03
C TYR A 98 2.80 12.35 -3.55
N ALA A 99 3.69 11.44 -3.95
CA ALA A 99 4.16 11.29 -5.34
C ALA A 99 3.90 9.87 -5.88
N TYR A 100 2.76 9.27 -5.51
CA TYR A 100 2.29 7.98 -6.02
C TYR A 100 0.88 8.13 -6.60
#